data_AF-A0AAU7DNP0-F1
#
_entry.id   AF-A0AAU7DNP0-F1
#
_cell.length_a   1.000
_cell.length_b   1.000
_cell.length_c   1.000
_cell.angle_alpha   90.00
_cell.angle_beta   90.00
_cell.angle_gamma   90.00
#
_symmetry.space_group_name_H-M   'P 1'
#
loop_
_entity.id
_entity.type
_entity.pdbx_description
1 polymer ?
#
loop_
_entity_poly.entity_id
_entity_poly.type
_entity_poly.pdbx_seq_one_letter_code
_entity_poly.pdbx_strand_id
1 'polypeptide(L)'
;MFRIFAIAVFLPLSLAALPGNSQQAPSSPSEASAPAASFTSAQELASKGHLESALTQLDQLATQNPEPAGVERLRGMIFYQREEFPKAIEAFAKAAGQDPGDHDSIEMHGVSLFRLGRIQEAIPFLEKARVGVQGANVDPNYVLALCYADVQRYDDARHAFAAQYGFAPDSAEAYLLAGRLFLRRELRDEAGAEATKALGLNASLPLAHELLGEVALARADTAGAIREFETERTINPLNPDLYDRLGDAYLRNGQYEDAQLALNRAVLLEPQATGPYILLGETFLKLKQPIQALHYLDHAEKMDPSNYITHNLLGQAYKATGQLDAANREFKMVVEIQHRSDPKPAGK
;
A
#
# COMPACT_ATOMS: atom_id res chain seq x y z
N MET A 1 49.26 -11.60 7.97
CA MET A 1 50.26 -10.78 8.68
C MET A 1 49.83 -10.65 10.13
N PHE A 2 50.63 -11.22 11.03
CA PHE A 2 50.48 -11.17 12.49
C PHE A 2 50.73 -9.74 13.04
N ARG A 3 50.06 -9.32 14.11
CA ARG A 3 50.59 -9.35 15.49
C ARG A 3 49.66 -8.65 16.50
N ILE A 4 49.49 -9.33 17.63
CA ILE A 4 48.93 -8.87 18.91
C ILE A 4 50.08 -8.28 19.77
N PHE A 5 49.70 -7.44 20.74
CA PHE A 5 50.38 -7.00 21.99
C PHE A 5 50.87 -5.54 22.02
N ALA A 6 50.32 -4.73 22.94
CA ALA A 6 50.87 -4.55 24.29
C ALA A 6 50.22 -3.37 25.03
N ILE A 7 49.80 -3.63 26.27
CA ILE A 7 49.44 -2.63 27.30
C ILE A 7 50.75 -2.04 27.87
N ALA A 8 50.80 -0.73 28.09
CA ALA A 8 51.73 -0.13 29.05
C ALA A 8 51.16 1.18 29.63
N VAL A 9 50.76 1.11 30.91
CA VAL A 9 50.52 2.23 31.82
C VAL A 9 51.88 2.63 32.40
N PHE A 10 52.25 3.92 32.34
CA PHE A 10 53.22 4.53 33.27
C PHE A 10 53.07 6.07 33.29
N LEU A 11 52.49 6.59 34.37
CA LEU A 11 52.82 7.89 34.99
C LEU A 11 53.81 7.59 36.15
N PRO A 12 54.44 8.56 36.83
CA PRO A 12 54.60 10.00 36.57
C PRO A 12 56.07 10.45 36.66
N LEU A 13 56.40 11.69 36.27
CA LEU A 13 57.47 12.43 36.96
C LEU A 13 57.30 13.95 36.82
N SER A 14 56.90 14.55 37.93
CA SER A 14 56.97 15.97 38.26
C SER A 14 58.42 16.41 38.49
N LEU A 15 58.81 17.63 38.10
CA LEU A 15 59.51 18.56 38.99
C LEU A 15 59.64 20.00 38.43
N ALA A 16 59.42 20.93 39.36
CA ALA A 16 59.99 22.28 39.52
C ALA A 16 59.39 23.50 38.76
N ALA A 17 58.79 24.38 39.57
CA ALA A 17 58.38 25.77 39.36
C ALA A 17 59.59 26.76 39.37
N LEU A 18 59.53 28.02 38.89
CA LEU A 18 58.79 29.24 39.30
C LEU A 18 59.24 30.41 38.36
N PRO A 19 58.81 31.70 38.51
CA PRO A 19 57.49 32.29 38.82
C PRO A 19 57.08 33.38 37.79
N GLY A 20 55.82 33.84 37.79
CA GLY A 20 55.48 35.03 37.00
C GLY A 20 54.00 35.41 36.90
N ASN A 21 53.44 35.91 38.01
CA ASN A 21 52.42 36.96 38.08
C ASN A 21 50.94 36.72 37.71
N SER A 22 50.12 37.23 38.64
CA SER A 22 48.73 37.70 38.57
C SER A 22 47.61 36.67 38.33
N GLN A 23 46.96 36.38 39.46
CA GLN A 23 45.61 35.85 39.62
C GLN A 23 44.60 36.51 38.67
N GLN A 24 43.92 35.70 37.85
CA GLN A 24 42.52 35.90 37.51
C GLN A 24 41.77 34.60 37.86
N ALA A 25 40.68 34.75 38.61
CA ALA A 25 39.83 33.65 39.04
C ALA A 25 39.30 32.84 37.84
N PRO A 26 39.08 31.52 37.99
CA PRO A 26 38.48 30.73 36.91
C PRO A 26 37.02 31.18 36.74
N SER A 27 36.74 31.86 35.64
CA SER A 27 35.41 32.00 35.09
C SER A 27 34.85 30.59 34.86
N SER A 28 33.64 30.36 35.35
CA SER A 28 32.83 29.16 35.20
C SER A 28 32.96 28.57 33.79
N PRO A 29 32.94 27.23 33.63
CA PRO A 29 32.84 26.65 32.29
C PRO A 29 31.55 27.19 31.66
N SER A 30 31.72 27.96 30.59
CA SER A 30 30.63 28.38 29.71
C SER A 30 29.76 27.16 29.47
N GLU A 31 28.50 27.23 29.87
CA GLU A 31 27.46 26.35 29.35
C GLU A 31 27.68 26.30 27.85
N ALA A 32 28.00 25.12 27.32
CA ALA A 32 28.00 24.90 25.88
C ALA A 32 26.55 25.16 25.46
N SER A 33 26.29 26.37 24.96
CA SER A 33 24.98 26.74 24.45
C SER A 33 24.57 25.65 23.47
N ALA A 34 23.41 25.04 23.70
CA ALA A 34 22.83 24.13 22.73
C ALA A 34 22.97 24.76 21.33
N PRO A 35 23.40 24.00 20.31
CA PRO A 35 23.63 24.58 18.99
C PRO A 35 22.37 25.33 18.57
N ALA A 36 22.54 26.59 18.15
CA ALA A 36 21.43 27.44 17.74
C ALA A 36 20.56 26.69 16.73
N ALA A 37 19.23 26.78 16.89
CA ALA A 37 18.30 26.14 15.97
C ALA A 37 18.63 26.54 14.53
N SER A 38 18.80 25.54 13.67
CA SER A 38 19.08 25.75 12.26
C SER A 38 18.18 24.83 11.45
N PHE A 39 17.78 25.30 10.26
CA PHE A 39 16.91 24.51 9.40
C PHE A 39 17.51 23.14 9.06
N THR A 40 18.82 23.09 8.79
CA THR A 40 19.54 21.84 8.54
C THR A 40 19.49 20.87 9.72
N SER A 41 19.68 21.37 10.96
CA SER A 41 19.58 20.52 12.15
C SER A 41 18.17 19.98 12.38
N ALA A 42 17.14 20.81 12.17
CA ALA A 42 15.75 20.37 12.23
C ALA A 42 15.43 19.29 11.18
N GLN A 43 15.93 19.46 9.95
CA GLN A 43 15.79 18.49 8.87
C GLN A 43 16.48 17.16 9.20
N GLU A 44 17.71 17.20 9.73
CA GLU A 44 18.41 16.00 10.17
C GLU A 44 17.66 15.26 11.28
N LEU A 45 17.16 15.99 12.28
CA LEU A 45 16.34 15.41 13.36
C LEU A 45 15.09 14.73 12.81
N ALA A 46 14.38 15.38 11.88
CA ALA A 46 13.21 14.81 11.22
C ALA A 46 13.57 13.52 10.47
N SER A 47 14.66 13.53 9.70
CA SER A 47 15.14 12.35 8.94
C SER A 47 15.51 11.15 9.84
N LYS A 48 15.92 11.42 11.09
CA LYS A 48 16.26 10.40 12.10
C LYS A 48 15.04 9.96 12.94
N GLY A 49 13.85 10.49 12.64
CA GLY A 49 12.62 10.21 13.39
C GLY A 49 12.48 10.95 14.73
N HIS A 50 13.38 11.89 15.03
CA HIS A 50 13.29 12.74 16.22
C HIS A 50 12.33 13.91 15.99
N LEU A 51 11.07 13.59 15.70
CA LEU A 51 10.05 14.52 15.20
C LEU A 51 9.75 15.66 16.19
N GLU A 52 9.64 15.38 17.49
CA GLU A 52 9.36 16.40 18.50
C GLU A 52 10.52 17.41 18.67
N SER A 53 11.75 16.90 18.64
CA SER A 53 12.94 17.75 18.69
C SER A 53 13.05 18.62 17.43
N ALA A 54 12.70 18.06 16.27
CA ALA A 54 12.63 18.81 15.02
C ALA A 54 11.57 19.91 15.09
N LEU A 55 10.35 19.61 15.55
CA LEU A 55 9.29 20.61 15.74
C LEU A 55 9.69 21.71 16.71
N THR A 56 10.35 21.37 17.82
CA THR A 56 10.86 22.35 18.79
C THR A 56 11.83 23.33 18.14
N GLN A 57 12.75 22.85 17.29
CA GLN A 57 13.64 23.73 16.53
C GLN A 57 12.88 24.57 15.49
N LEU A 58 11.91 23.96 14.80
CA LEU A 58 11.11 24.66 13.79
C LEU A 58 10.26 25.77 14.40
N ASP A 59 9.71 25.56 15.59
CA ASP A 59 8.97 26.61 16.31
C ASP A 59 9.87 27.79 16.69
N GLN A 60 11.14 27.54 17.04
CA GLN A 60 12.12 28.62 17.24
C GLN A 60 12.41 29.36 15.94
N LEU A 61 12.62 28.64 14.83
CA LEU A 61 12.88 29.23 13.51
C LEU A 61 11.68 30.04 12.99
N ALA A 62 10.45 29.59 13.27
CA ALA A 62 9.20 30.27 12.89
C ALA A 62 9.01 31.65 13.55
N THR A 63 9.77 31.97 14.61
CA THR A 63 9.74 33.30 15.25
C THR A 63 10.66 34.33 14.61
N GLN A 64 11.54 33.91 13.70
CA GLN A 64 12.49 34.79 13.02
C GLN A 64 11.78 35.66 11.97
N ASN A 65 12.28 36.88 11.75
CA ASN A 65 11.76 37.82 10.75
C ASN A 65 12.88 38.31 9.82
N PRO A 66 12.90 37.89 8.54
CA PRO A 66 11.96 36.96 7.90
C PRO A 66 12.14 35.51 8.40
N GLU A 67 11.05 34.74 8.38
CA GLU A 67 11.09 33.31 8.67
C GLU A 67 11.95 32.58 7.60
N PRO A 68 12.82 31.63 7.98
CA PRO A 68 13.59 30.85 7.02
C PRO A 68 12.69 30.03 6.09
N ALA A 69 13.01 30.03 4.79
CA ALA A 69 12.28 29.25 3.80
C ALA A 69 12.29 27.75 4.13
N GLY A 70 11.16 27.07 3.90
CA GLY A 70 11.02 25.63 4.10
C GLY A 70 10.67 25.18 5.52
N VAL A 71 10.66 26.09 6.51
CA VAL A 71 10.27 25.78 7.90
C VAL A 71 8.86 25.20 7.95
N GLU A 72 7.87 25.90 7.38
CA GLU A 72 6.47 25.45 7.42
C GLU A 72 6.22 24.20 6.58
N ARG A 73 6.93 24.04 5.45
CA ARG A 73 6.88 22.79 4.68
C ARG A 73 7.34 21.59 5.51
N LEU A 74 8.46 21.72 6.23
CA LEU A 74 8.96 20.64 7.09
C LEU A 74 8.02 20.38 8.28
N ARG A 75 7.43 21.42 8.89
CA ARG A 75 6.39 21.26 9.93
C ARG A 75 5.19 20.48 9.38
N GLY A 76 4.70 20.84 8.20
CA GLY A 76 3.60 20.15 7.52
C GLY A 76 3.91 18.67 7.27
N MET A 77 5.11 18.36 6.78
CA MET A 77 5.55 16.97 6.57
C MET A 77 5.60 16.16 7.86
N ILE A 78 6.10 16.74 8.96
CA ILE A 78 6.13 16.08 10.27
C ILE A 78 4.70 15.83 10.78
N PHE A 79 3.80 16.81 10.69
CA PHE A 79 2.40 16.61 11.09
C PHE A 79 1.70 15.58 10.22
N TYR A 80 1.97 15.55 8.91
CA TYR A 80 1.44 14.54 8.01
C TYR A 80 1.91 13.12 8.39
N GLN A 81 3.21 12.95 8.69
CA GLN A 81 3.76 11.67 9.13
C GLN A 81 3.13 11.17 10.44
N ARG A 82 2.69 12.10 11.30
CA ARG A 82 2.00 11.81 12.57
C ARG A 82 0.48 11.66 12.42
N GLU A 83 -0.04 11.73 11.20
CA GLU A 83 -1.48 11.73 10.88
C GLU A 83 -2.26 12.89 11.52
N GLU A 84 -1.57 13.97 11.89
CA GLU A 84 -2.15 15.20 12.41
C GLU A 84 -2.57 16.12 11.26
N PHE A 85 -3.45 15.61 10.38
CA PHE A 85 -3.82 16.26 9.12
C PHE A 85 -4.30 17.72 9.26
N PRO A 86 -5.09 18.12 10.29
CA PRO A 86 -5.46 19.53 10.45
C PRO A 86 -4.26 20.47 10.62
N LYS A 87 -3.25 20.07 11.41
CA LYS A 87 -2.02 20.88 11.59
C LYS A 87 -1.15 20.86 10.34
N ALA A 88 -1.12 19.72 9.64
CA ALA A 88 -0.41 19.61 8.36
C ALA A 88 -0.99 20.59 7.34
N ILE A 89 -2.32 20.64 7.20
CA ILE A 89 -3.04 21.57 6.33
C ILE A 89 -2.68 23.03 6.63
N GLU A 90 -2.68 23.44 7.90
CA GLU A 90 -2.31 24.80 8.30
C GLU A 90 -0.87 25.14 7.92
N ALA A 91 0.08 24.25 8.22
CA ALA A 91 1.49 24.44 7.91
C ALA A 91 1.74 24.51 6.40
N PHE A 92 1.16 23.60 5.60
CA PHE A 92 1.28 23.64 4.14
C PHE A 92 0.60 24.87 3.53
N ALA A 93 -0.54 25.32 4.09
CA ALA A 93 -1.17 26.57 3.65
C ALA A 93 -0.26 27.78 3.91
N LYS A 94 0.42 27.83 5.06
CA LYS A 94 1.38 28.89 5.38
C LYS A 94 2.60 28.84 4.44
N ALA A 95 3.15 27.65 4.19
CA ALA A 95 4.27 27.46 3.26
C ALA A 95 3.91 27.92 1.83
N ALA A 96 2.77 27.48 1.29
CA ALA A 96 2.30 27.91 -0.04
C ALA A 96 1.94 29.41 -0.10
N GLY A 97 1.59 30.03 1.03
CA GLY A 97 1.39 31.47 1.14
C GLY A 97 2.69 32.28 1.14
N GLN A 98 3.79 31.71 1.64
CA GLN A 98 5.13 32.31 1.61
C GLN A 98 5.78 32.19 0.23
N ASP A 99 5.62 31.03 -0.42
CA ASP A 99 6.11 30.76 -1.76
C ASP A 99 5.01 30.08 -2.60
N PRO A 100 4.32 30.85 -3.47
CA PRO A 100 3.32 30.29 -4.40
C PRO A 100 3.89 29.27 -5.41
N GLY A 101 5.23 29.20 -5.56
CA GLY A 101 5.93 28.21 -6.38
C GLY A 101 6.29 26.92 -5.65
N ASP A 102 6.00 26.80 -4.36
CA ASP A 102 6.22 25.58 -3.57
C ASP A 102 5.16 24.51 -3.91
N HIS A 103 5.38 23.84 -5.03
CA HIS A 103 4.51 22.77 -5.53
C HIS A 103 4.39 21.62 -4.53
N ASP A 104 5.45 21.27 -3.80
CA ASP A 104 5.43 20.23 -2.75
C ASP A 104 4.41 20.56 -1.66
N SER A 105 4.42 21.79 -1.16
CA SER A 105 3.49 22.22 -0.11
C SER A 105 2.06 22.30 -0.62
N ILE A 106 1.84 22.77 -1.86
CA ILE A 106 0.51 22.78 -2.49
C ILE A 106 -0.02 21.36 -2.65
N GLU A 107 0.83 20.43 -3.12
CA GLU A 107 0.49 19.01 -3.27
C GLU A 107 0.09 18.40 -1.93
N MET A 108 0.97 18.53 -0.93
CA MET A 108 0.77 17.92 0.38
C MET A 108 -0.39 18.55 1.16
N HIS A 109 -0.75 19.81 0.88
CA HIS A 109 -2.00 20.40 1.33
C HIS A 109 -3.21 19.63 0.76
N GLY A 110 -3.25 19.43 -0.56
CA GLY A 110 -4.30 18.64 -1.22
C GLY A 110 -4.39 17.21 -0.70
N VAL A 111 -3.24 16.52 -0.58
CA VAL A 111 -3.18 15.17 -0.02
C VAL A 111 -3.66 15.12 1.43
N SER A 112 -3.29 16.09 2.27
CA SER A 112 -3.75 16.16 3.66
C SER A 112 -5.26 16.39 3.76
N LEU A 113 -5.84 17.23 2.88
CA LEU A 113 -7.29 17.41 2.77
C LEU A 113 -8.00 16.12 2.36
N PHE A 114 -7.45 15.40 1.38
CA PHE A 114 -7.97 14.10 0.96
C PHE A 114 -7.95 13.08 2.12
N ARG A 115 -6.83 12.97 2.85
CA ARG A 115 -6.71 12.06 3.99
C ARG A 115 -7.66 12.40 5.14
N LEU A 116 -8.05 13.67 5.26
CA LEU A 116 -9.05 14.16 6.21
C LEU A 116 -10.50 13.99 5.70
N GLY A 117 -10.71 13.50 4.48
CA GLY A 117 -12.04 13.32 3.86
C GLY A 117 -12.64 14.60 3.28
N ARG A 118 -11.88 15.71 3.22
CA ARG A 118 -12.31 17.00 2.65
C ARG A 118 -12.08 17.01 1.14
N ILE A 119 -12.70 16.06 0.44
CA ILE A 119 -12.44 15.74 -0.97
C ILE A 119 -12.60 16.95 -1.90
N GLN A 120 -13.72 17.68 -1.77
CA GLN A 120 -13.99 18.86 -2.61
C GLN A 120 -12.95 19.97 -2.47
N GLU A 121 -12.39 20.13 -1.27
CA GLU A 121 -11.37 21.13 -1.00
C GLU A 121 -9.98 20.68 -1.49
N ALA A 122 -9.73 19.37 -1.54
CA ALA A 122 -8.46 18.81 -2.02
C ALA A 122 -8.24 19.03 -3.53
N ILE A 123 -9.29 18.88 -4.34
CA ILE A 123 -9.26 18.94 -5.80
C ILE A 123 -8.48 20.15 -6.35
N PRO A 124 -8.79 21.41 -5.99
CA PRO A 124 -8.09 22.57 -6.58
C PRO A 124 -6.60 22.65 -6.23
N PHE A 125 -6.15 22.03 -5.13
CA PHE A 125 -4.73 21.94 -4.80
C PHE A 125 -4.04 20.85 -5.62
N LEU A 126 -4.67 19.69 -5.74
CA LEU A 126 -4.16 18.57 -6.54
C LEU A 126 -4.14 18.91 -8.05
N GLU A 127 -5.13 19.65 -8.56
CA GLU A 127 -5.15 20.17 -9.93
C GLU A 127 -3.98 21.13 -10.24
N LYS A 128 -3.49 21.86 -9.22
CA LYS A 128 -2.34 22.78 -9.35
C LYS A 128 -1.01 22.06 -9.25
N ALA A 129 -0.94 20.97 -8.50
CA ALA A 129 0.27 20.19 -8.26
C ALA A 129 0.64 19.23 -9.41
N ARG A 130 0.06 19.40 -10.62
CA ARG A 130 0.09 18.53 -11.83
C ARG A 130 1.41 17.85 -12.24
N VAL A 131 2.54 18.16 -11.62
CA VAL A 131 3.83 17.49 -11.82
C VAL A 131 4.22 16.82 -10.50
N GLY A 132 4.28 15.49 -10.50
CA GLY A 132 4.67 14.72 -9.32
C GLY A 132 6.04 15.17 -8.79
N VAL A 133 6.08 15.49 -7.50
CA VAL A 133 7.29 15.93 -6.81
C VAL A 133 8.13 14.72 -6.37
N GLN A 134 9.46 14.84 -6.44
CA GLN A 134 10.35 13.85 -5.84
C GLN A 134 10.18 13.80 -4.31
N GLY A 135 9.70 12.66 -3.81
CA GLY A 135 9.54 12.41 -2.37
C GLY A 135 8.10 12.34 -1.87
N ALA A 136 7.11 12.64 -2.72
CA ALA A 136 5.73 12.28 -2.45
C ALA A 136 5.60 10.74 -2.48
N ASN A 137 5.17 10.16 -1.37
CA ASN A 137 4.98 8.70 -1.27
C ASN A 137 3.76 8.21 -2.09
N VAL A 138 2.97 9.13 -2.67
CA VAL A 138 1.78 8.86 -3.48
C VAL A 138 1.75 9.86 -4.64
N ASP A 139 1.52 9.37 -5.87
CA ASP A 139 1.38 10.23 -7.05
C ASP A 139 0.14 11.14 -6.90
N PRO A 140 0.27 12.47 -7.06
CA PRO A 140 -0.86 13.39 -6.92
C PRO A 140 -1.96 13.15 -7.95
N ASN A 141 -1.64 12.62 -9.14
CA ASN A 141 -2.64 12.27 -10.14
C ASN A 141 -3.47 11.06 -9.73
N TYR A 142 -2.89 10.11 -8.99
CA TYR A 142 -3.66 9.01 -8.39
C TYR A 142 -4.67 9.54 -7.37
N VAL A 143 -4.22 10.41 -6.46
CA VAL A 143 -5.10 11.01 -5.45
C VAL A 143 -6.18 11.88 -6.11
N LEU A 144 -5.81 12.64 -7.15
CA LEU A 144 -6.74 13.45 -7.91
C LEU A 144 -7.80 12.59 -8.63
N ALA A 145 -7.40 11.47 -9.23
CA ALA A 145 -8.32 10.54 -9.86
C ALA A 145 -9.33 9.95 -8.86
N LEU A 146 -8.86 9.60 -7.66
CA LEU A 146 -9.74 9.16 -6.56
C LEU A 146 -10.70 10.26 -6.13
N CYS A 147 -10.21 11.49 -5.97
CA CYS A 147 -11.07 12.64 -5.61
C CYS A 147 -12.16 12.86 -6.66
N TYR A 148 -11.80 12.81 -7.95
CA TYR A 148 -12.76 12.94 -9.05
C TYR A 148 -13.78 11.80 -9.08
N ALA A 149 -13.36 10.56 -8.86
CA ALA A 149 -14.28 9.42 -8.78
C ALA A 149 -15.30 9.60 -7.65
N ASP A 150 -14.86 10.07 -6.48
CA ASP A 150 -15.71 10.30 -5.31
C ASP A 150 -16.74 11.42 -5.53
N VAL A 151 -16.41 12.40 -6.37
CA VAL A 151 -17.33 13.48 -6.77
C VAL A 151 -18.02 13.21 -8.11
N GLN A 152 -17.97 11.97 -8.60
CA GLN A 152 -18.62 11.49 -9.82
C GLN A 152 -18.18 12.20 -11.12
N ARG A 153 -16.97 12.77 -11.12
CA ARG A 153 -16.32 13.36 -12.31
C ARG A 153 -15.49 12.28 -13.02
N TYR A 154 -16.15 11.27 -13.59
CA TYR A 154 -15.49 10.05 -14.08
C TYR A 154 -14.52 10.29 -15.25
N ASP A 155 -14.85 11.19 -16.18
CA ASP A 155 -13.92 11.56 -17.26
C ASP A 155 -12.64 12.22 -16.71
N ASP A 156 -12.79 13.14 -15.76
CA ASP A 156 -11.63 13.78 -15.12
C ASP A 156 -10.80 12.75 -14.32
N ALA A 157 -11.48 11.80 -13.65
CA ALA A 157 -10.82 10.70 -12.94
C ALA A 157 -9.97 9.86 -13.89
N ARG A 158 -10.54 9.47 -15.03
CA ARG A 158 -9.83 8.74 -16.09
C ARG A 158 -8.67 9.54 -16.65
N HIS A 159 -8.85 10.83 -16.91
CA HIS A 159 -7.80 11.68 -17.46
C HIS A 159 -6.62 11.84 -16.49
N ALA A 160 -6.91 12.09 -15.21
CA ALA A 160 -5.89 12.15 -14.17
C ALA A 160 -5.16 10.82 -14.02
N PHE A 161 -5.89 9.70 -13.99
CA PHE A 161 -5.28 8.39 -13.82
C PHE A 161 -4.47 7.95 -15.05
N ALA A 162 -4.93 8.27 -16.26
CA ALA A 162 -4.17 8.02 -17.49
C ALA A 162 -2.84 8.77 -17.53
N ALA A 163 -2.82 10.01 -17.03
CA ALA A 163 -1.61 10.84 -16.99
C ALA A 163 -0.49 10.21 -16.13
N GLN A 164 -0.84 9.55 -15.01
CA GLN A 164 0.12 8.83 -14.16
C GLN A 164 0.93 7.77 -14.94
N TYR A 165 0.31 7.14 -15.93
CA TYR A 165 0.93 6.07 -16.72
C TYR A 165 1.34 6.52 -18.13
N GLY A 166 1.22 7.83 -18.43
CA GLY A 166 1.58 8.40 -19.74
C GLY A 166 0.66 7.98 -20.89
N PHE A 167 -0.57 7.53 -20.61
CA PHE A 167 -1.55 7.21 -21.64
C PHE A 167 -2.27 8.46 -22.14
N ALA A 168 -2.70 8.44 -23.41
CA ALA A 168 -3.62 9.45 -23.89
C ALA A 168 -4.97 9.29 -23.15
N PRO A 169 -5.61 10.39 -22.70
CA PRO A 169 -6.76 10.30 -21.79
C PRO A 169 -7.95 9.48 -22.32
N ASP A 170 -8.13 9.46 -23.65
CA ASP A 170 -9.20 8.72 -24.33
C ASP A 170 -8.69 7.50 -25.12
N SER A 171 -7.55 6.91 -24.71
CA SER A 171 -7.06 5.63 -25.28
C SER A 171 -7.77 4.42 -24.66
N ALA A 172 -7.69 3.28 -25.35
CA ALA A 172 -8.28 2.03 -24.86
C ALA A 172 -7.68 1.62 -23.49
N GLU A 173 -6.37 1.82 -23.31
CA GLU A 173 -5.64 1.57 -22.07
C GLU A 173 -6.09 2.51 -20.94
N ALA A 174 -6.36 3.78 -21.24
CA ALA A 174 -6.88 4.74 -20.26
C ALA A 174 -8.28 4.34 -19.75
N TYR A 175 -9.17 3.93 -20.66
CA TYR A 175 -10.49 3.38 -20.30
C TYR A 175 -10.35 2.11 -19.45
N LEU A 176 -9.52 1.14 -19.85
CA LEU A 176 -9.28 -0.08 -19.06
C LEU A 176 -8.77 0.24 -17.65
N LEU A 177 -7.80 1.15 -17.56
CA LEU A 177 -7.19 1.54 -16.31
C LEU A 177 -8.20 2.26 -15.39
N ALA A 178 -9.01 3.18 -15.93
CA ALA A 178 -10.09 3.82 -15.19
C ALA A 178 -11.13 2.82 -14.71
N GLY A 179 -11.53 1.85 -15.55
CA GLY A 179 -12.46 0.80 -15.15
C GLY A 179 -11.94 -0.05 -13.99
N ARG A 180 -10.64 -0.36 -13.96
CA ARG A 180 -9.99 -1.04 -12.81
C ARG A 180 -10.00 -0.17 -11.55
N LEU A 181 -9.81 1.14 -11.66
CA LEU A 181 -9.92 2.07 -10.53
C LEU A 181 -11.35 2.07 -9.98
N PHE A 182 -12.35 2.18 -10.86
CA PHE A 182 -13.76 2.22 -10.48
C PHE A 182 -14.21 0.91 -9.84
N LEU A 183 -13.79 -0.24 -10.35
CA LEU A 183 -14.11 -1.53 -9.73
C LEU A 183 -13.56 -1.62 -8.30
N ARG A 184 -12.33 -1.14 -8.05
CA ARG A 184 -11.74 -1.05 -6.70
C ARG A 184 -12.49 -0.09 -5.78
N ARG A 185 -13.20 0.89 -6.32
CA ARG A 185 -14.10 1.80 -5.59
C ARG A 185 -15.53 1.27 -5.49
N GLU A 186 -15.76 0.03 -5.90
CA GLU A 186 -17.08 -0.63 -5.96
C GLU A 186 -18.08 0.07 -6.92
N LEU A 187 -17.59 0.94 -7.80
CA LEU A 187 -18.33 1.60 -8.88
C LEU A 187 -18.45 0.64 -10.07
N ARG A 188 -19.25 -0.43 -9.88
CA ARG A 188 -19.35 -1.57 -10.81
C ARG A 188 -19.94 -1.18 -12.16
N ASP A 189 -20.88 -0.26 -12.18
CA ASP A 189 -21.56 0.18 -13.40
C ASP A 189 -20.63 1.01 -14.28
N GLU A 190 -19.92 1.94 -13.65
CA GLU A 190 -18.89 2.76 -14.28
C GLU A 190 -17.74 1.88 -14.77
N ALA A 191 -17.25 0.94 -13.95
CA ALA A 191 -16.20 0.00 -14.35
C ALA A 191 -16.55 -0.80 -15.60
N GLY A 192 -17.79 -1.30 -15.69
CA GLY A 192 -18.28 -2.02 -16.87
C GLY A 192 -18.41 -1.13 -18.10
N ALA A 193 -18.84 0.12 -17.93
CA ALA A 193 -18.95 1.10 -19.02
C ALA A 193 -17.57 1.45 -19.60
N GLU A 194 -16.58 1.70 -18.74
CA GLU A 194 -15.19 1.97 -19.12
C GLU A 194 -14.58 0.78 -19.86
N ALA A 195 -14.73 -0.44 -19.35
CA ALA A 195 -14.23 -1.66 -20.01
C ALA A 195 -14.87 -1.88 -21.39
N THR A 196 -16.18 -1.66 -21.51
CA THR A 196 -16.91 -1.75 -22.78
C THR A 196 -16.39 -0.71 -23.78
N LYS A 197 -16.12 0.52 -23.31
CA LYS A 197 -15.57 1.58 -24.14
C LYS A 197 -14.14 1.28 -24.59
N ALA A 198 -13.31 0.69 -23.72
CA ALA A 198 -11.97 0.22 -24.07
C ALA A 198 -12.02 -0.81 -25.22
N LEU A 199 -12.90 -1.80 -25.12
CA LEU A 199 -13.10 -2.82 -26.17
C LEU A 199 -13.67 -2.23 -27.47
N GLY A 200 -14.48 -1.18 -27.38
CA GLY A 200 -14.94 -0.42 -28.54
C GLY A 200 -13.82 0.29 -29.31
N LEU A 201 -12.70 0.62 -28.64
CA LEU A 201 -11.52 1.21 -29.25
C LEU A 201 -10.49 0.16 -29.68
N ASN A 202 -10.34 -0.90 -28.90
CA ASN A 202 -9.47 -2.04 -29.18
C ASN A 202 -10.12 -3.34 -28.70
N ALA A 203 -10.73 -4.08 -29.64
CA ALA A 203 -11.50 -5.29 -29.36
C ALA A 203 -10.65 -6.47 -28.82
N SER A 204 -9.33 -6.42 -28.98
CA SER A 204 -8.41 -7.45 -28.48
C SER A 204 -7.49 -6.88 -27.39
N LEU A 205 -7.91 -5.84 -26.68
CA LEU A 205 -7.15 -5.27 -25.58
C LEU A 205 -7.05 -6.30 -24.44
N PRO A 206 -5.85 -6.77 -24.08
CA PRO A 206 -5.69 -7.68 -22.94
C PRO A 206 -6.24 -7.06 -21.66
N LEU A 207 -6.77 -7.92 -20.78
CA LEU A 207 -7.34 -7.62 -19.48
C LEU A 207 -8.70 -6.88 -19.49
N ALA A 208 -9.22 -6.51 -20.66
CA ALA A 208 -10.50 -5.82 -20.75
C ALA A 208 -11.69 -6.76 -20.57
N HIS A 209 -11.62 -7.96 -21.14
CA HIS A 209 -12.63 -9.00 -20.88
C HIS A 209 -12.48 -9.56 -19.45
N GLU A 210 -11.25 -9.63 -18.91
CA GLU A 210 -11.05 -9.91 -17.48
C GLU A 210 -11.82 -8.93 -16.59
N LEU A 211 -11.67 -7.62 -16.84
CA LEU A 211 -12.37 -6.60 -16.06
C LEU A 211 -13.90 -6.74 -16.17
N LEU A 212 -14.44 -7.01 -17.36
CA LEU A 212 -15.88 -7.29 -17.52
C LEU A 212 -16.32 -8.53 -16.75
N GLY A 213 -15.49 -9.58 -16.74
CA GLY A 213 -15.75 -10.79 -15.96
C GLY A 213 -15.78 -10.52 -14.45
N GLU A 214 -14.87 -9.69 -13.95
CA GLU A 214 -14.86 -9.27 -12.54
C GLU A 214 -16.10 -8.42 -12.19
N VAL A 215 -16.51 -7.50 -13.07
CA VAL A 215 -17.74 -6.73 -12.92
C VAL A 215 -18.96 -7.65 -12.89
N ALA A 216 -19.00 -8.69 -13.73
CA ALA A 216 -20.07 -9.68 -13.73
C ALA A 216 -20.10 -10.49 -12.42
N LEU A 217 -18.95 -10.96 -11.91
CA LEU A 217 -18.87 -11.61 -10.59
C LEU A 217 -19.35 -10.69 -9.46
N ALA A 218 -18.98 -9.40 -9.49
CA ALA A 218 -19.44 -8.42 -8.51
C ALA A 218 -20.95 -8.16 -8.57
N ARG A 219 -21.62 -8.51 -9.69
CA ARG A 219 -23.07 -8.51 -9.86
C ARG A 219 -23.71 -9.90 -9.63
N ALA A 220 -22.94 -10.87 -9.17
CA ALA A 220 -23.33 -12.27 -9.02
C ALA A 220 -23.77 -12.96 -10.33
N ASP A 221 -23.39 -12.42 -11.50
CA ASP A 221 -23.57 -13.04 -12.81
C ASP A 221 -22.38 -13.95 -13.13
N THR A 222 -22.32 -15.11 -12.47
CA THR A 222 -21.23 -16.08 -12.67
C THR A 222 -21.17 -16.60 -14.10
N ALA A 223 -22.32 -16.80 -14.75
CA ALA A 223 -22.37 -17.26 -16.14
C ALA A 223 -21.84 -16.20 -17.11
N GLY A 224 -22.18 -14.93 -16.90
CA GLY A 224 -21.59 -13.81 -17.64
C GLY A 224 -20.08 -13.72 -17.44
N ALA A 225 -19.62 -13.84 -16.19
CA ALA A 225 -18.20 -13.82 -15.89
C ALA A 225 -17.40 -14.89 -16.63
N ILE A 226 -17.89 -16.13 -16.65
CA ILE A 226 -17.28 -17.23 -17.40
C ILE A 226 -17.15 -16.87 -18.89
N ARG A 227 -18.19 -16.31 -19.52
CA ARG A 227 -18.12 -15.94 -20.95
C ARG A 227 -17.03 -14.91 -21.23
N GLU A 228 -16.92 -13.89 -20.39
CA GLU A 228 -15.92 -12.84 -20.55
C GLU A 228 -14.51 -13.39 -20.32
N PHE A 229 -14.30 -14.13 -19.23
CA PHE A 229 -13.01 -14.76 -18.97
C PHE A 229 -12.59 -15.77 -20.04
N GLU A 230 -13.54 -16.53 -20.62
CA GLU A 230 -13.22 -17.43 -21.73
C GLU A 230 -12.84 -16.68 -23.01
N THR A 231 -13.37 -15.49 -23.20
CA THR A 231 -12.93 -14.59 -24.28
C THR A 231 -11.52 -14.07 -24.00
N GLU A 232 -11.24 -13.60 -22.78
CA GLU A 232 -9.91 -13.17 -22.36
C GLU A 232 -8.86 -14.28 -22.54
N ARG A 233 -9.22 -15.54 -22.25
CA ARG A 233 -8.32 -16.69 -22.42
C ARG A 233 -7.81 -16.83 -23.85
N THR A 234 -8.59 -16.40 -24.83
CA THR A 234 -8.15 -16.41 -26.25
C THR A 234 -7.21 -15.27 -26.59
N ILE A 235 -7.30 -14.14 -25.87
CA ILE A 235 -6.51 -12.92 -26.09
C ILE A 235 -5.19 -12.99 -25.32
N ASN A 236 -5.25 -13.42 -24.05
CA ASN A 236 -4.13 -13.45 -23.12
C ASN A 236 -3.98 -14.82 -22.42
N PRO A 237 -3.59 -15.89 -23.16
CA PRO A 237 -3.58 -17.27 -22.67
C PRO A 237 -2.46 -17.60 -21.66
N LEU A 238 -1.63 -16.62 -21.30
CA LEU A 238 -0.50 -16.79 -20.37
C LEU A 238 -0.68 -15.99 -19.07
N ASN A 239 -1.84 -15.37 -18.85
CA ASN A 239 -2.15 -14.71 -17.59
C ASN A 239 -2.56 -15.72 -16.50
N PRO A 240 -1.77 -15.94 -15.44
CA PRO A 240 -2.14 -16.88 -14.37
C PRO A 240 -3.40 -16.45 -13.62
N ASP A 241 -3.57 -15.16 -13.33
CA ASP A 241 -4.71 -14.62 -12.57
C ASP A 241 -6.05 -14.92 -13.25
N LEU A 242 -6.07 -14.91 -14.57
CA LEU A 242 -7.25 -15.26 -15.36
C LEU A 242 -7.72 -16.69 -15.08
N TYR A 243 -6.78 -17.64 -14.98
CA TYR A 243 -7.10 -19.05 -14.77
C TYR A 243 -7.56 -19.33 -13.32
N ASP A 244 -7.04 -18.57 -12.35
CA ASP A 244 -7.53 -18.59 -10.98
C ASP A 244 -9.00 -18.12 -10.93
N ARG A 245 -9.30 -16.97 -11.56
CA ARG A 245 -10.65 -16.41 -11.66
C ARG A 245 -11.63 -17.30 -12.44
N LEU A 246 -11.19 -17.90 -13.54
CA LEU A 246 -11.98 -18.91 -14.27
C LEU A 246 -12.29 -20.11 -13.39
N GLY A 247 -11.29 -20.60 -12.65
CA GLY A 247 -11.43 -21.70 -11.70
C GLY A 247 -12.49 -21.41 -10.64
N ASP A 248 -12.40 -20.27 -9.97
CA ASP A 248 -13.39 -19.82 -8.98
C ASP A 248 -14.79 -19.66 -9.60
N ALA A 249 -14.88 -19.02 -10.78
CA ALA A 249 -16.16 -18.83 -11.47
C ALA A 249 -16.81 -20.17 -11.85
N TYR A 250 -16.04 -21.12 -12.38
CA TYR A 250 -16.52 -22.47 -12.69
C TYR A 250 -16.96 -23.23 -11.44
N LEU A 251 -16.19 -23.13 -10.36
CA LEU A 251 -16.52 -23.76 -9.07
C LEU A 251 -17.85 -23.22 -8.52
N ARG A 252 -18.06 -21.90 -8.53
CA ARG A 252 -19.32 -21.24 -8.13
C ARG A 252 -20.50 -21.63 -9.02
N ASN A 253 -20.26 -21.87 -10.30
CA ASN A 253 -21.27 -22.30 -11.26
C ASN A 253 -21.55 -23.82 -11.22
N GLY A 254 -20.83 -24.58 -10.41
CA GLY A 254 -20.97 -26.03 -10.29
C GLY A 254 -20.30 -26.85 -11.41
N GLN A 255 -19.46 -26.21 -12.23
CA GLN A 255 -18.70 -26.83 -13.31
C GLN A 255 -17.33 -27.30 -12.80
N TYR A 256 -17.32 -28.34 -11.98
CA TYR A 256 -16.13 -28.73 -11.21
C TYR A 256 -14.98 -29.27 -12.08
N GLU A 257 -15.29 -29.96 -13.16
CA GLU A 257 -14.29 -30.46 -14.10
C GLU A 257 -13.58 -29.32 -14.85
N ASP A 258 -14.34 -28.31 -15.28
CA ASP A 258 -13.79 -27.11 -15.92
C ASP A 258 -12.96 -26.28 -14.94
N ALA A 259 -13.42 -26.17 -13.68
CA ALA A 259 -12.68 -25.53 -12.60
C ALA A 259 -11.32 -26.21 -12.38
N GLN A 260 -11.29 -27.55 -12.31
CA GLN A 260 -10.06 -28.32 -12.16
C GLN A 260 -9.08 -28.03 -13.31
N LEU A 261 -9.54 -27.99 -14.56
CA LEU A 261 -8.69 -27.71 -15.72
C LEU A 261 -8.10 -26.29 -15.67
N ALA A 262 -8.93 -25.30 -15.37
CA ALA A 262 -8.49 -23.91 -15.25
C ALA A 262 -7.46 -23.76 -14.12
N LEU A 263 -7.74 -24.28 -12.92
CA LEU A 263 -6.85 -24.13 -11.77
C LEU A 263 -5.53 -24.89 -11.93
N ASN A 264 -5.53 -26.06 -12.59
CA ASN A 264 -4.28 -26.73 -12.95
C ASN A 264 -3.41 -25.88 -13.88
N ARG A 265 -4.04 -25.12 -14.79
CA ARG A 265 -3.33 -24.17 -15.65
C ARG A 265 -2.79 -22.98 -14.85
N ALA A 266 -3.54 -22.48 -13.86
CA ALA A 266 -3.06 -21.44 -12.95
C ALA A 266 -1.81 -21.90 -12.18
N VAL A 267 -1.85 -23.08 -11.55
CA VAL A 267 -0.71 -23.69 -10.84
C VAL A 267 0.50 -23.91 -11.75
N LEU A 268 0.28 -24.29 -13.01
CA LEU A 268 1.36 -24.47 -13.98
C LEU A 268 2.05 -23.14 -14.34
N LEU A 269 1.28 -22.05 -14.47
CA LEU A 269 1.80 -20.74 -14.84
C LEU A 269 2.44 -20.02 -13.65
N GLU A 270 1.86 -20.16 -12.45
CA GLU A 270 2.35 -19.55 -11.22
C GLU A 270 2.30 -20.54 -10.04
N PRO A 271 3.34 -21.39 -9.88
CA PRO A 271 3.37 -22.40 -8.82
C PRO A 271 3.46 -21.85 -7.39
N GLN A 272 3.69 -20.54 -7.23
CA GLN A 272 3.85 -19.87 -5.92
C GLN A 272 2.57 -19.16 -5.46
N ALA A 273 1.51 -19.16 -6.25
CA ALA A 273 0.23 -18.60 -5.86
C ALA A 273 -0.56 -19.62 -5.02
N THR A 274 -0.83 -19.31 -3.76
CA THR A 274 -1.54 -20.22 -2.83
C THR A 274 -3.01 -20.42 -3.22
N GLY A 275 -3.68 -19.38 -3.76
CA GLY A 275 -5.12 -19.37 -4.08
C GLY A 275 -5.57 -20.56 -4.94
N PRO A 276 -4.93 -20.81 -6.10
CA PRO A 276 -5.26 -21.96 -6.95
C PRO A 276 -5.19 -23.32 -6.25
N TYR A 277 -4.26 -23.54 -5.32
CA TYR A 277 -4.17 -24.79 -4.56
C TYR A 277 -5.35 -24.97 -3.60
N ILE A 278 -5.80 -23.89 -2.95
CA ILE A 278 -6.99 -23.88 -2.08
C ILE A 278 -8.22 -24.24 -2.91
N LEU A 279 -8.41 -23.59 -4.06
CA LEU A 279 -9.54 -23.83 -4.95
C LEU A 279 -9.51 -25.23 -5.58
N LEU A 280 -8.35 -25.79 -5.90
CA LEU A 280 -8.22 -27.19 -6.33
C LEU A 280 -8.68 -28.13 -5.22
N GLY A 281 -8.24 -27.87 -3.99
CA GLY A 281 -8.70 -28.58 -2.80
C GLY A 281 -10.22 -28.61 -2.67
N GLU A 282 -10.86 -27.44 -2.74
CA GLU A 282 -12.32 -27.34 -2.72
C GLU A 282 -12.97 -28.06 -3.91
N THR A 283 -12.44 -27.88 -5.12
CA THR A 283 -12.93 -28.53 -6.35
C THR A 283 -12.93 -30.05 -6.21
N PHE A 284 -11.84 -30.64 -5.70
CA PHE A 284 -11.77 -32.09 -5.47
C PHE A 284 -12.72 -32.57 -4.38
N LEU A 285 -13.02 -31.78 -3.35
CA LEU A 285 -14.07 -32.11 -2.38
C LEU A 285 -15.46 -32.12 -3.03
N LYS A 286 -15.76 -31.19 -3.93
CA LYS A 286 -17.02 -31.18 -4.70
C LYS A 286 -17.13 -32.40 -5.62
N LEU A 287 -16.02 -32.78 -6.25
CA LEU A 287 -15.87 -34.00 -7.07
C LEU A 287 -15.86 -35.31 -6.26
N LYS A 288 -16.00 -35.25 -4.93
CA LYS A 288 -15.96 -36.41 -4.01
C LYS A 288 -14.63 -37.20 -4.07
N GLN A 289 -13.53 -36.48 -4.30
CA GLN A 289 -12.17 -36.99 -4.37
C GLN A 289 -11.32 -36.42 -3.22
N PRO A 290 -11.61 -36.80 -1.96
CA PRO A 290 -11.01 -36.14 -0.80
C PRO A 290 -9.51 -36.43 -0.62
N ILE A 291 -8.97 -37.49 -1.22
CA ILE A 291 -7.53 -37.79 -1.17
C ILE A 291 -6.75 -36.79 -2.04
N GLN A 292 -7.24 -36.49 -3.24
CA GLN A 292 -6.69 -35.45 -4.11
C GLN A 292 -6.83 -34.08 -3.44
N ALA A 293 -7.97 -33.81 -2.79
CA ALA A 293 -8.15 -32.57 -2.04
C ALA A 293 -7.07 -32.38 -0.97
N LEU A 294 -6.78 -33.42 -0.16
CA LEU A 294 -5.70 -33.38 0.84
C LEU A 294 -4.35 -33.03 0.20
N HIS A 295 -4.02 -33.61 -0.96
CA HIS A 295 -2.74 -33.33 -1.62
C HIS A 295 -2.54 -31.83 -1.92
N TYR A 296 -3.54 -31.17 -2.51
CA TYR A 296 -3.45 -29.75 -2.84
C TYR A 296 -3.55 -28.86 -1.61
N LEU A 297 -4.40 -29.21 -0.64
CA LEU A 297 -4.58 -28.44 0.58
C LEU A 297 -3.38 -28.52 1.53
N ASP A 298 -2.70 -29.67 1.62
CA ASP A 298 -1.44 -29.82 2.35
C ASP A 298 -0.33 -28.96 1.74
N HIS A 299 -0.37 -28.72 0.43
CA HIS A 299 0.54 -27.80 -0.23
C HIS A 299 0.19 -26.35 0.12
N ALA A 300 -1.08 -25.97 0.02
CA ALA A 300 -1.56 -24.64 0.39
C ALA A 300 -1.25 -24.28 1.85
N GLU A 301 -1.40 -25.23 2.79
CA GLU A 301 -1.10 -25.04 4.21
C GLU A 301 0.39 -24.73 4.43
N LYS A 302 1.29 -25.42 3.72
CA LYS A 302 2.74 -25.16 3.82
C LYS A 302 3.12 -23.77 3.29
N MET A 303 2.37 -23.25 2.32
CA MET A 303 2.60 -21.93 1.73
C MET A 303 2.05 -20.82 2.62
N ASP A 304 0.85 -20.99 3.17
CA ASP A 304 0.22 -20.07 4.11
C ASP A 304 -0.41 -20.82 5.29
N PRO A 305 0.38 -21.08 6.36
CA PRO A 305 -0.11 -21.76 7.57
C PRO A 305 -1.12 -20.95 8.39
N SER A 306 -1.37 -19.69 8.01
CA SER A 306 -2.32 -18.81 8.70
C SER A 306 -3.66 -18.71 7.98
N ASN A 307 -3.84 -19.46 6.88
CA ASN A 307 -5.05 -19.42 6.10
C ASN A 307 -6.16 -20.28 6.71
N TYR A 308 -7.14 -19.65 7.36
CA TYR A 308 -8.25 -20.39 7.97
C TYR A 308 -9.13 -21.13 6.95
N ILE A 309 -9.18 -20.69 5.69
CA ILE A 309 -9.96 -21.36 4.63
C ILE A 309 -9.32 -22.72 4.31
N THR A 310 -7.99 -22.75 4.17
CA THR A 310 -7.23 -23.99 3.96
C THR A 310 -7.48 -25.00 5.09
N HIS A 311 -7.35 -24.59 6.35
CA HIS A 311 -7.62 -25.47 7.50
C HIS A 311 -9.07 -25.97 7.52
N ASN A 312 -10.05 -25.12 7.20
CA ASN A 312 -11.44 -25.54 7.12
C ASN A 312 -11.66 -26.62 6.03
N LEU A 313 -11.03 -26.46 4.86
CA LEU A 313 -11.11 -27.45 3.78
C LEU A 313 -10.35 -28.74 4.11
N LEU A 314 -9.18 -28.66 4.75
CA LEU A 314 -8.45 -29.83 5.26
C LEU A 314 -9.30 -30.61 6.26
N GLY A 315 -9.97 -29.92 7.20
CA GLY A 315 -10.89 -30.54 8.14
C GLY A 315 -12.02 -31.30 7.45
N GLN A 316 -12.60 -30.72 6.38
CA GLN A 316 -13.61 -31.40 5.56
C GLN A 316 -13.05 -32.62 4.83
N ALA A 317 -11.84 -32.52 4.26
CA ALA A 317 -11.17 -33.61 3.56
C ALA A 317 -10.80 -34.77 4.49
N TYR A 318 -10.25 -34.47 5.68
CA TYR A 318 -9.98 -35.47 6.72
C TYR A 318 -11.25 -36.15 7.22
N LYS A 319 -12.33 -35.39 7.42
CA LYS A 319 -13.63 -35.97 7.79
C LYS A 319 -14.15 -36.91 6.70
N ALA A 320 -14.06 -36.53 5.43
CA ALA A 320 -14.49 -37.34 4.29
C ALA A 320 -13.66 -38.63 4.11
N THR A 321 -12.41 -38.65 4.60
CA THR A 321 -11.53 -39.83 4.60
C THR A 321 -11.60 -40.65 5.91
N GLY A 322 -12.46 -40.26 6.86
CA GLY A 322 -12.62 -40.94 8.14
C GLY A 322 -11.57 -40.61 9.20
N GLN A 323 -10.66 -39.67 8.93
CA GLN A 323 -9.59 -39.23 9.82
C GLN A 323 -10.10 -38.18 10.82
N LEU A 324 -11.01 -38.57 11.70
CA LEU A 324 -11.75 -37.64 12.57
C LEU A 324 -10.85 -36.83 13.52
N ASP A 325 -9.77 -37.43 14.04
CA ASP A 325 -8.84 -36.73 14.93
C ASP A 325 -8.06 -35.63 14.21
N ALA A 326 -7.67 -35.88 12.96
CA ALA A 326 -7.02 -34.87 12.12
C ALA A 326 -8.01 -33.74 11.80
N ALA A 327 -9.23 -34.08 11.38
CA ALA A 327 -10.26 -33.09 11.11
C ALA A 327 -10.53 -32.17 12.31
N ASN A 328 -10.63 -32.74 13.52
CA ASN A 328 -10.84 -31.96 14.74
C ASN A 328 -9.67 -31.03 15.09
N ARG A 329 -8.43 -31.38 14.72
CA ARG A 329 -7.28 -30.47 14.90
C ARG A 329 -7.37 -29.30 13.94
N GLU A 330 -7.67 -29.56 12.67
CA GLU A 330 -7.82 -28.51 11.66
C GLU A 330 -8.93 -27.52 12.03
N PHE A 331 -10.10 -28.01 12.44
CA PHE A 331 -11.20 -27.14 12.87
C PHE A 331 -10.87 -26.31 14.11
N LYS A 332 -10.04 -26.81 15.03
CA LYS A 332 -9.54 -26.00 16.16
C LYS A 332 -8.61 -24.90 15.69
N MET A 333 -7.73 -25.19 14.72
CA MET A 333 -6.83 -24.20 14.15
C MET A 333 -7.59 -23.04 13.49
N VAL A 334 -8.69 -23.32 12.77
CA VAL A 334 -9.58 -22.28 12.22
C VAL A 334 -10.00 -21.28 13.30
N VAL A 335 -10.47 -21.79 14.44
CA VAL A 335 -10.91 -20.95 15.57
C VAL A 335 -9.74 -20.15 16.14
N GLU A 336 -8.57 -20.77 16.34
CA GLU A 336 -7.39 -20.09 16.87
C GLU A 336 -6.89 -18.97 15.95
N ILE A 337 -6.86 -19.20 14.63
CA ILE A 337 -6.44 -18.21 13.63
C ILE A 337 -7.39 -17.02 13.62
N GLN A 338 -8.71 -17.28 13.61
CA GLN A 338 -9.71 -16.21 13.61
C GLN A 338 -9.61 -15.36 14.89
N HIS A 339 -9.46 -15.98 16.06
CA HIS A 339 -9.29 -15.26 17.33
C HIS A 339 -8.01 -14.41 17.38
N ARG A 340 -6.94 -14.83 16.70
CA ARG A 340 -5.70 -14.02 16.60
C ARG A 340 -5.84 -12.84 15.63
N SER A 341 -6.75 -12.96 14.67
CA SER A 341 -6.99 -11.95 13.63
C SER A 341 -7.95 -10.86 14.10
N ASP A 342 -8.75 -11.12 15.14
CA ASP A 342 -9.61 -10.12 15.76
C ASP A 342 -8.78 -9.12 16.59
N PRO A 343 -8.83 -7.81 16.29
CA PRO A 343 -8.21 -6.81 17.16
C PRO A 343 -8.91 -6.86 18.52
N LYS A 344 -8.13 -6.99 19.60
CA LYS A 344 -8.67 -6.90 20.97
C LYS A 344 -9.54 -5.65 21.08
N PRO A 345 -10.78 -5.74 21.60
CA PRO A 345 -11.58 -4.55 21.83
C PRO A 345 -10.79 -3.61 22.74
N ALA A 346 -10.64 -2.35 22.32
CA ALA A 346 -10.05 -1.31 23.14
C ALA A 346 -10.80 -1.31 24.48
N GLY A 347 -10.06 -1.59 25.57
CA GLY A 347 -10.61 -1.58 26.91
C GLY A 347 -11.29 -0.24 27.18
N LYS A 348 -12.52 -0.31 27.68
CA LYS A 348 -13.35 0.83 28.04
C LYS A 348 -12.70 1.72 29.08
#